data_AF-A0A1Y2AJF9-F1
#
_entry.id   AF-A0A1Y2AJF9-F1
#
_cell.length_a   1.000
_cell.length_b   1.000
_cell.length_c   1.000
_cell.angle_alpha   90.00
_cell.angle_beta   90.00
_cell.angle_gamma   90.00
#
_symmetry.space_group_name_H-M   'P 1'
#
loop_
_entity.id
_entity.type
_entity.pdbx_description
1 polymer ?
#
loop_
_entity_poly.entity_id
_entity_poly.type
_entity_poly.pdbx_seq_one_letter_code
_entity_poly.pdbx_strand_id
1 'polypeptide(L)'
;MDIKEINNEILNDTDITTLENNTLDEDTIESTCLHKLVICFTGFDAEELSEYEYKIVLMGGRYSPHLTNEVTHLISRHTTSDKYKVAVQLNIPIIREDWIKECYNRRFEKGFNGKRIAPKYLLPPFVDVQICVTGISGGIK
;
A
#
# COMPACT_ATOMS: atom_id res chain seq x y z
N MET A 1 10.91 6.72 30.38
CA MET A 1 9.67 7.03 29.66
C MET A 1 9.61 6.05 28.51
N ASP A 2 8.80 5.01 28.66
CA ASP A 2 8.79 3.81 27.83
C ASP A 2 8.07 4.05 26.50
N ILE A 3 8.59 3.50 25.41
CA ILE A 3 8.04 3.57 24.04
C ILE A 3 6.61 3.01 23.96
N LYS A 4 6.15 2.27 24.97
CA LYS A 4 4.79 1.72 25.06
C LYS A 4 3.72 2.75 25.42
N GLU A 5 4.10 3.89 26.00
CA GLU A 5 3.12 4.87 26.51
C GLU A 5 2.74 5.92 25.45
N ILE A 6 3.63 6.20 24.48
CA ILE A 6 3.36 7.09 23.34
C ILE A 6 2.33 6.48 22.37
N ASN A 7 2.28 5.14 22.27
CA ASN A 7 1.39 4.45 21.34
C ASN A 7 -0.10 4.50 21.74
N ASN A 8 -0.43 4.91 22.97
CA ASN A 8 -1.81 4.90 23.46
C ASN A 8 -2.53 6.27 23.37
N GLU A 9 -1.83 7.36 23.03
CA GLU A 9 -2.46 8.69 22.87
C GLU A 9 -2.79 9.05 21.41
N ILE A 10 -2.20 8.37 20.41
CA ILE A 10 -2.54 8.62 18.98
C ILE A 10 -3.80 7.83 18.56
N LEU A 11 -4.36 6.99 19.42
CA LEU A 11 -5.49 6.12 19.11
C LEU A 11 -6.88 6.65 19.50
N ASN A 12 -7.03 7.86 20.06
CA ASN A 12 -8.27 8.20 20.75
C ASN A 12 -8.90 9.58 20.50
N ASP A 13 -8.69 10.22 19.35
CA ASP A 13 -9.53 11.37 18.99
C ASP A 13 -10.19 11.24 17.61
N THR A 14 -11.51 11.05 17.67
CA THR A 14 -12.56 11.42 16.70
C THR A 14 -12.58 10.74 15.32
N ASP A 15 -13.22 9.55 15.26
CA ASP A 15 -14.52 9.33 14.57
C ASP A 15 -14.82 7.82 14.43
N ILE A 16 -15.14 7.20 15.57
CA ILE A 16 -15.66 5.83 15.64
C ILE A 16 -17.20 5.94 15.47
N THR A 17 -17.74 6.15 14.26
CA THR A 17 -19.18 5.89 13.93
C THR A 17 -19.61 6.10 12.45
N THR A 18 -18.78 5.87 11.41
CA THR A 18 -19.30 6.00 10.02
C THR A 18 -18.73 5.10 8.91
N LEU A 19 -18.15 3.93 9.21
CA LEU A 19 -17.90 2.92 8.18
C LEU A 19 -18.19 1.52 8.72
N GLU A 20 -19.46 1.27 9.06
CA GLU A 20 -19.99 -0.08 9.05
C GLU A 20 -19.74 -0.67 7.66
N ASN A 21 -18.98 -1.77 7.60
CA ASN A 21 -19.11 -2.85 6.63
C ASN A 21 -19.45 -2.42 5.19
N ASN A 22 -18.49 -1.85 4.47
CA ASN A 22 -18.54 -1.83 3.01
C ASN A 22 -18.14 -3.22 2.47
N THR A 23 -18.96 -4.23 2.79
CA THR A 23 -19.00 -5.46 2.01
C THR A 23 -19.77 -5.11 0.74
N LEU A 24 -19.06 -4.53 -0.24
CA LEU A 24 -19.59 -4.38 -1.58
C LEU A 24 -19.94 -5.80 -2.07
N ASP A 25 -21.18 -5.98 -2.50
CA ASP A 25 -21.81 -7.26 -2.78
C ASP A 25 -20.90 -8.18 -3.62
N GLU A 26 -20.76 -9.45 -3.21
CA GLU A 26 -19.94 -10.48 -3.89
C GLU A 26 -20.24 -10.60 -5.40
N ASP A 27 -21.40 -10.10 -5.85
CA ASP A 27 -21.85 -10.08 -7.25
C ASP A 27 -21.07 -9.14 -8.19
N THR A 28 -20.18 -8.27 -7.69
CA THR A 28 -19.43 -7.31 -8.53
C THR A 28 -18.00 -7.74 -8.87
N ILE A 29 -17.52 -8.90 -8.39
CA ILE A 29 -16.14 -9.33 -8.59
C ILE A 29 -15.92 -9.86 -10.02
N GLU A 30 -15.08 -9.20 -10.81
CA GLU A 30 -14.71 -9.61 -12.18
C GLU A 30 -13.58 -10.65 -12.21
N SER A 31 -12.68 -10.62 -11.22
CA SER A 31 -11.51 -11.48 -11.14
C SER A 31 -11.07 -11.68 -9.69
N THR A 32 -10.33 -12.74 -9.42
CA THR A 32 -9.79 -13.06 -8.09
C THR A 32 -8.27 -12.86 -8.02
N CYS A 33 -7.69 -12.08 -8.93
CA CYS A 33 -6.23 -11.92 -9.01
C CYS A 33 -5.62 -11.23 -7.78
N LEU A 34 -6.38 -10.46 -7.01
CA LEU A 34 -5.98 -9.83 -5.73
C LEU A 34 -6.65 -10.48 -4.51
N HIS A 35 -7.17 -11.70 -4.64
CA HIS A 35 -7.86 -12.39 -3.57
C HIS A 35 -7.03 -12.48 -2.29
N LYS A 36 -7.67 -12.16 -1.14
CA LYS A 36 -7.06 -12.09 0.21
C LYS A 36 -5.96 -11.04 0.37
N LEU A 37 -5.85 -10.08 -0.55
CA LEU A 37 -4.95 -8.95 -0.36
C LEU A 37 -5.73 -7.77 0.21
N VAL A 38 -5.16 -7.16 1.26
CA VAL A 38 -5.61 -5.89 1.80
C VAL A 38 -4.59 -4.83 1.40
N ILE A 39 -5.04 -3.77 0.76
CA ILE A 39 -4.19 -2.77 0.12
C ILE A 39 -4.50 -1.40 0.72
N CYS A 40 -3.45 -0.69 1.11
CA CYS A 40 -3.53 0.70 1.59
C CYS A 40 -2.78 1.62 0.61
N PHE A 41 -3.16 2.90 0.56
CA PHE A 41 -2.53 3.91 -0.28
C PHE A 41 -2.00 5.09 0.54
N THR A 42 -0.98 5.75 0.00
CA THR A 42 -0.44 7.01 0.50
C THR A 42 0.12 7.86 -0.64
N GLY A 43 -0.13 9.18 -0.61
CA GLY A 43 0.34 10.10 -1.67
C GLY A 43 -0.50 10.13 -2.94
N PHE A 44 -1.81 9.90 -2.82
CA PHE A 44 -2.80 9.96 -3.90
C PHE A 44 -3.94 10.90 -3.50
N ASP A 45 -4.58 11.54 -4.48
CA ASP A 45 -5.77 12.35 -4.24
C ASP A 45 -7.04 11.48 -4.10
N ALA A 46 -8.15 12.08 -3.69
CA ALA A 46 -9.39 11.36 -3.43
C ALA A 46 -10.03 10.74 -4.69
N GLU A 47 -9.84 11.37 -5.85
CA GLU A 47 -10.38 10.89 -7.12
C GLU A 47 -9.62 9.64 -7.58
N GLU A 48 -8.29 9.70 -7.56
CA GLU A 48 -7.41 8.56 -7.83
C GLU A 48 -7.68 7.40 -6.87
N LEU A 49 -7.81 7.69 -5.57
CA LEU A 49 -8.09 6.67 -4.56
C LEU A 49 -9.41 5.94 -4.82
N SER A 50 -10.46 6.68 -5.19
CA SER A 50 -11.77 6.08 -5.51
C SER A 50 -11.68 5.17 -6.74
N GLU A 51 -10.91 5.57 -7.76
CA GLU A 51 -10.68 4.74 -8.95
C GLU A 51 -9.92 3.44 -8.59
N TYR A 52 -8.87 3.54 -7.77
CA TYR A 52 -8.10 2.37 -7.35
C TYR A 52 -8.88 1.45 -6.42
N GLU A 53 -9.67 1.99 -5.50
CA GLU A 53 -10.55 1.22 -4.62
C GLU A 53 -11.50 0.37 -5.47
N TYR A 54 -12.18 0.98 -6.43
CA TYR A 54 -13.07 0.28 -7.35
C TYR A 54 -12.35 -0.87 -8.07
N LYS A 55 -11.17 -0.61 -8.64
CA LYS A 55 -10.36 -1.64 -9.33
C LYS A 55 -9.96 -2.78 -8.41
N ILE A 56 -9.59 -2.49 -7.16
CA ILE A 56 -9.16 -3.50 -6.18
C ILE A 56 -10.31 -4.43 -5.83
N VAL A 57 -11.50 -3.87 -5.60
CA VAL A 57 -12.71 -4.64 -5.28
C VAL A 57 -13.10 -5.53 -6.46
N LEU A 58 -13.09 -5.01 -7.70
CA LEU A 58 -13.34 -5.80 -8.91
C LEU A 58 -12.39 -7.00 -9.05
N MET A 59 -11.16 -6.86 -8.56
CA MET A 59 -10.11 -7.89 -8.60
C MET A 59 -10.12 -8.81 -7.35
N GLY A 60 -11.13 -8.68 -6.49
CA GLY A 60 -11.33 -9.52 -5.30
C GLY A 60 -10.42 -9.19 -4.12
N GLY A 61 -9.79 -8.01 -4.14
CA GLY A 61 -9.02 -7.47 -3.02
C GLY A 61 -9.85 -6.59 -2.10
N ARG A 62 -9.28 -6.21 -0.96
CA ARG A 62 -9.86 -5.25 -0.01
C ARG A 62 -9.03 -3.97 0.01
N TYR A 63 -9.70 -2.82 -0.05
CA TYR A 63 -9.08 -1.53 0.23
C TYR A 63 -9.15 -1.22 1.73
N SER A 64 -8.10 -0.61 2.27
CA SER A 64 -8.07 -0.08 3.63
C SER A 64 -7.53 1.36 3.64
N PRO A 65 -8.30 2.34 4.14
CA PRO A 65 -7.85 3.73 4.21
C PRO A 65 -6.74 3.94 5.24
N HIS A 66 -6.66 3.06 6.25
CA HIS A 66 -5.69 3.12 7.34
C HIS A 66 -4.67 1.98 7.22
N LEU A 67 -3.45 2.23 7.65
CA LEU A 67 -2.42 1.20 7.69
C LEU A 67 -2.61 0.36 8.98
N THR A 68 -3.33 -0.75 8.84
CA THR A 68 -3.61 -1.69 9.94
C THR A 68 -2.78 -2.97 9.81
N ASN A 69 -2.82 -3.84 10.82
CA ASN A 69 -2.13 -5.15 10.78
C ASN A 69 -2.70 -6.11 9.72
N GLU A 70 -3.89 -5.85 9.18
CA GLU A 70 -4.46 -6.64 8.09
C GLU A 70 -3.84 -6.28 6.72
N VAL A 71 -3.24 -5.08 6.61
CA VAL A 71 -2.70 -4.58 5.34
C VAL A 71 -1.53 -5.45 4.88
N THR A 72 -1.70 -5.98 3.68
CA THR A 72 -0.71 -6.87 3.05
C THR A 72 0.28 -6.11 2.17
N HIS A 73 -0.14 -5.00 1.59
CA HIS A 73 0.65 -4.20 0.65
C HIS A 73 0.31 -2.71 0.81
N LEU A 74 1.34 -1.86 0.83
CA LEU A 74 1.18 -0.41 0.79
C LEU A 74 1.54 0.09 -0.61
N ILE A 75 0.64 0.85 -1.23
CA ILE A 75 0.90 1.55 -2.49
C ILE A 75 1.35 2.98 -2.18
N SER A 76 2.50 3.36 -2.72
CA SER A 76 3.08 4.68 -2.49
C SER A 76 3.84 5.18 -3.71
N ARG A 77 3.78 6.50 -3.95
CA ARG A 77 4.63 7.21 -4.92
C ARG A 77 5.91 7.74 -4.28
N HIS A 78 5.88 8.03 -2.98
CA HIS A 78 6.98 8.71 -2.29
C HIS A 78 7.42 7.95 -1.04
N THR A 79 8.68 8.13 -0.64
CA THR A 79 9.27 7.49 0.54
C THR A 79 9.13 8.31 1.82
N THR A 80 8.51 9.48 1.75
CA THR A 80 8.53 10.47 2.84
C THR A 80 7.33 10.40 3.78
N SER A 81 6.28 9.66 3.43
CA SER A 81 5.03 9.64 4.21
C SER A 81 5.17 8.86 5.52
N ASP A 82 4.36 9.19 6.53
CA ASP A 82 4.39 8.46 7.81
C ASP A 82 3.89 7.02 7.66
N LYS A 83 2.92 6.79 6.76
CA LYS A 83 2.51 5.44 6.35
C LYS A 83 3.67 4.64 5.76
N TYR A 84 4.56 5.26 4.98
CA TYR A 84 5.77 4.60 4.47
C TYR A 84 6.67 4.14 5.63
N LYS A 85 6.99 5.04 6.58
CA LYS A 85 7.85 4.71 7.73
C LYS A 85 7.28 3.56 8.56
N VAL A 86 5.98 3.60 8.85
CA VAL A 86 5.30 2.54 9.61
C VAL A 86 5.27 1.23 8.81
N ALA A 87 5.02 1.27 7.50
CA ALA A 87 5.04 0.06 6.67
C ALA A 87 6.42 -0.60 6.64
N VAL A 88 7.51 0.19 6.59
CA VAL A 88 8.88 -0.33 6.72
C VAL A 88 9.07 -1.03 8.07
N GLN A 89 8.61 -0.44 9.18
CA GLN A 89 8.72 -1.05 10.51
C GLN A 89 7.94 -2.36 10.63
N LEU A 90 6.78 -2.44 9.97
CA LEU A 90 5.92 -3.62 9.95
C LEU A 90 6.33 -4.67 8.89
N ASN A 91 7.42 -4.43 8.15
CA ASN A 91 7.84 -5.24 7.00
C ASN A 91 6.73 -5.45 5.95
N ILE A 92 5.85 -4.46 5.80
CA ILE A 92 4.81 -4.46 4.76
C ILE A 92 5.48 -4.03 3.45
N PRO A 93 5.35 -4.80 2.36
CA PRO A 93 5.92 -4.44 1.07
C PRO A 93 5.30 -3.14 0.55
N ILE A 94 6.18 -2.21 0.15
CA ILE A 94 5.82 -0.91 -0.40
C ILE A 94 6.01 -0.96 -1.92
N ILE A 95 4.93 -0.72 -2.66
CA ILE A 95 4.82 -1.01 -4.09
C ILE A 95 4.34 0.25 -4.84
N ARG A 96 4.75 0.39 -6.09
CA ARG A 96 4.22 1.42 -7.01
C ARG A 96 2.80 1.10 -7.49
N GLU A 97 2.05 2.12 -7.87
CA GLU A 97 0.71 2.01 -8.46
C GLU A 97 0.68 1.20 -9.76
N ASP A 98 1.81 1.13 -10.47
CA ASP A 98 2.00 0.32 -11.67
C ASP A 98 1.58 -1.14 -11.47
N TRP A 99 1.76 -1.66 -10.25
CA TRP A 99 1.34 -3.00 -9.89
C TRP A 99 -0.17 -3.20 -10.01
N ILE A 100 -0.97 -2.24 -9.52
CA ILE A 100 -2.43 -2.30 -9.61
C ILE A 100 -2.88 -2.20 -11.07
N LYS A 101 -2.25 -1.30 -11.84
CA LYS A 101 -2.51 -1.14 -13.28
C LYS A 101 -2.23 -2.44 -14.05
N GLU A 102 -1.10 -3.08 -13.78
CA GLU A 102 -0.75 -4.37 -14.38
C GLU A 102 -1.73 -5.48 -13.97
N CYS A 103 -2.09 -5.55 -12.69
CA CYS A 103 -3.06 -6.53 -12.20
C CYS A 103 -4.42 -6.36 -12.89
N TYR A 104 -4.85 -5.12 -13.09
CA TYR A 104 -6.10 -4.80 -13.76
C TYR A 104 -6.08 -5.16 -15.25
N ASN A 105 -4.96 -4.90 -15.93
CA ASN A 105 -4.78 -5.27 -17.35
C ASN A 105 -4.82 -6.79 -17.55
N ARG A 106 -4.23 -7.54 -16.62
CA ARG A 106 -4.09 -9.01 -16.71
C ARG A 106 -5.18 -9.79 -15.97
N ARG A 107 -6.23 -9.11 -15.49
CA ARG A 107 -7.24 -9.70 -14.61
C ARG A 107 -7.98 -10.91 -15.18
N PHE A 108 -8.11 -11.01 -16.51
CA PHE A 108 -8.77 -12.15 -17.17
C PHE A 108 -7.83 -13.30 -17.53
N GLU A 109 -6.53 -13.18 -17.25
CA GLU A 109 -5.59 -14.26 -17.48
C GLU A 109 -5.80 -15.42 -16.50
N LYS A 110 -5.95 -16.63 -17.03
CA LYS A 110 -6.14 -17.83 -16.20
C LYS A 110 -4.93 -18.08 -15.30
N GLY A 111 -5.18 -18.16 -13.99
CA GLY A 111 -4.15 -18.44 -12.99
C GLY A 111 -3.23 -17.26 -12.67
N PHE A 112 -3.56 -16.06 -13.15
CA PHE A 112 -2.84 -14.85 -12.77
C PHE A 112 -3.06 -14.51 -11.29
N ASN A 113 -1.99 -14.15 -10.60
CA ASN A 113 -2.02 -13.79 -9.19
C ASN A 113 -1.16 -12.54 -8.98
N GLY A 114 -1.78 -11.44 -8.59
CA GLY A 114 -1.13 -10.15 -8.42
C GLY A 114 0.00 -10.19 -7.40
N LYS A 115 -0.14 -10.98 -6.33
CA LYS A 115 0.92 -11.15 -5.32
C LYS A 115 2.22 -11.70 -5.90
N ARG A 116 2.17 -12.52 -6.95
CA ARG A 116 3.38 -13.11 -7.57
C ARG A 116 4.22 -12.07 -8.30
N ILE A 117 3.57 -11.05 -8.89
CA ILE A 117 4.27 -10.01 -9.64
C ILE A 117 4.66 -8.82 -8.75
N ALA A 118 4.08 -8.70 -7.55
CA ALA A 118 4.33 -7.61 -6.60
C ALA A 118 5.83 -7.28 -6.38
N PRO A 119 6.75 -8.25 -6.21
CA PRO A 119 8.17 -7.95 -6.03
C PRO A 119 8.82 -7.16 -7.17
N LYS A 120 8.31 -7.26 -8.40
CA LYS A 120 8.81 -6.50 -9.57
C LYS A 120 8.50 -5.01 -9.46
N TYR A 121 7.50 -4.64 -8.69
CA TYR A 121 6.96 -3.29 -8.60
C TYR A 121 7.29 -2.61 -7.25
N LEU A 122 8.20 -3.19 -6.46
CA LEU A 122 8.66 -2.58 -5.21
C LEU A 122 9.14 -1.15 -5.45
N LEU A 123 8.74 -0.24 -4.55
CA LEU A 123 9.17 1.14 -4.59
C LEU A 123 10.67 1.20 -4.24
N PRO A 124 11.53 1.76 -5.11
CA PRO A 124 12.94 1.90 -4.79
C PRO A 124 13.13 2.79 -3.55
N PRO A 125 14.04 2.45 -2.64
CA PRO A 125 14.17 3.13 -1.35
C PRO A 125 14.59 4.61 -1.46
N PHE A 126 15.18 5.01 -2.58
CA PHE A 126 15.65 6.38 -2.83
C PHE A 126 14.94 7.04 -4.01
N VAL A 127 13.68 6.66 -4.30
CA VAL A 127 12.87 7.40 -5.27
C VAL A 127 12.64 8.83 -4.78
N ASP A 128 12.75 9.79 -5.69
CA ASP A 128 12.62 11.24 -5.43
C ASP A 128 13.57 11.81 -4.36
N VAL A 129 14.67 11.11 -4.04
CA VAL A 129 15.69 11.60 -3.10
C VAL A 129 16.88 12.18 -3.87
N GLN A 130 17.22 13.44 -3.58
CA GLN A 130 18.50 14.02 -3.99
C GLN A 130 19.56 13.75 -2.91
N ILE A 131 20.58 12.97 -3.27
CA ILE A 131 21.68 12.63 -2.38
C ILE A 131 22.89 13.49 -2.77
N CYS A 132 23.32 14.36 -1.86
CA CYS A 132 24.58 15.09 -1.97
C CYS A 132 25.61 14.45 -1.04
N VAL A 133 26.78 14.10 -1.57
CA VAL A 133 27.88 13.56 -0.76
C VAL A 133 29.10 14.46 -0.92
N THR A 134 29.75 14.81 0.19
CA THR A 134 31.00 15.58 0.23
C THR A 134 32.04 14.81 1.05
N GLY A 135 33.33 14.93 0.68
CA GLY A 135 34.43 14.35 1.47
C GLY A 135 34.61 12.82 1.37
N ILE A 136 34.17 12.17 0.28
CA ILE A 136 34.44 10.74 0.08
C ILE A 136 35.94 10.56 -0.20
N SER A 137 36.71 10.08 0.78
CA SER A 137 38.07 9.61 0.55
C SER A 137 37.99 8.25 -0.16
N GLY A 138 38.46 8.20 -1.40
CA GLY A 138 38.36 7.01 -2.25
C GLY A 138 39.10 5.81 -1.66
N GLY A 139 38.37 4.82 -1.19
CA GLY A 139 38.91 3.51 -0.85
C GLY A 139 39.14 2.69 -2.12
N ILE A 140 40.29 2.86 -2.76
CA ILE A 140 40.82 1.86 -3.70
C ILE A 140 41.80 1.00 -2.92
N LYS A 141 41.41 -0.26 -2.60
CA LYS A 141 42.32 -1.39 -2.43
C LYS A 141 41.62 -2.67 -2.87
#